data_AF-A0A7S2J299-F1
#
_entry.id   AF-A0A7S2J299-F1
#
_cell.length_a   1.000
_cell.length_b   1.000
_cell.length_c   1.000
_cell.angle_alpha   90.00
_cell.angle_beta   90.00
_cell.angle_gamma   90.00
#
_symmetry.space_group_name_H-M   'P 1'
#
loop_
_entity.id
_entity.type
_entity.pdbx_description
1 polymer ?
#
loop_
_entity_poly.entity_id
_entity_poly.type
_entity_poly.pdbx_seq_one_letter_code
_entity_poly.pdbx_strand_id
1 'polypeptide(L)'
;EKNKQLFSDMGVLTPSECEAREVVLLEHYAGTVDIECRAMVDMIRRHVIPSAKSAGVGTVAELEAEAARLEKALAEVHSAASPQEAACLARTLRLETMDESRKVCDATELLVPPAMWTLASYKELLFLDTHRNRLC
;
A
#
# COMPACT_ATOMS: atom_id res chain seq x y z
N GLU A 1 30.12 -4.11 -3.55
CA GLU A 1 31.47 -4.73 -3.53
C GLU A 1 31.61 -5.98 -2.65
N LYS A 2 31.55 -5.90 -1.31
CA LYS A 2 31.71 -7.08 -0.43
C LYS A 2 30.84 -8.28 -0.84
N ASN A 3 29.56 -8.04 -1.13
CA ASN A 3 28.62 -9.10 -1.51
C ASN A 3 28.91 -9.67 -2.91
N LYS A 4 29.32 -8.82 -3.87
CA LYS A 4 29.69 -9.24 -5.23
C LYS A 4 30.89 -10.17 -5.21
N GLN A 5 31.90 -9.84 -4.39
CA GLN A 5 33.12 -10.65 -4.25
C GLN A 5 32.83 -12.01 -3.59
N LEU A 6 32.03 -12.02 -2.51
CA LEU A 6 31.61 -13.26 -1.86
C LEU A 6 30.88 -14.21 -2.83
N PHE A 7 29.95 -13.71 -3.64
CA PHE A 7 29.20 -14.55 -4.58
C PHE A 7 30.07 -15.06 -5.74
N SER A 8 31.04 -14.26 -6.18
CA SER A 8 32.01 -14.66 -7.21
C SER A 8 32.94 -15.76 -6.67
N ASP A 9 33.46 -15.61 -5.45
CA ASP A 9 34.38 -16.57 -4.82
C ASP A 9 33.71 -17.92 -4.56
N MET A 10 32.41 -17.90 -4.24
CA MET A 10 31.60 -19.12 -4.06
C MET A 10 31.11 -19.74 -5.37
N GLY A 11 31.36 -19.11 -6.53
CA GLY A 11 30.87 -19.59 -7.83
C GLY A 11 29.34 -19.58 -7.96
N VAL A 12 28.64 -18.74 -7.20
CA VAL A 12 27.17 -18.69 -7.17
C VAL A 12 26.62 -17.69 -8.17
N LEU A 13 27.21 -16.49 -8.25
CA LEU A 13 26.83 -15.45 -9.22
C LEU A 13 28.07 -14.71 -9.72
N THR A 14 28.04 -14.37 -11.00
CA THR A 14 28.96 -13.40 -11.59
C THR A 14 28.58 -11.96 -11.18
N PRO A 15 29.51 -10.99 -11.26
CA PRO A 15 29.22 -9.59 -10.95
C PRO A 15 28.08 -9.00 -11.80
N SER A 16 28.02 -9.33 -13.09
CA SER A 16 26.96 -8.87 -14.00
C SER A 16 25.60 -9.49 -13.65
N GLU A 17 25.54 -10.76 -13.25
CA GLU A 17 24.29 -11.39 -12.79
C GLU A 17 23.80 -10.78 -11.48
N CYS A 18 24.71 -10.38 -10.58
CA CYS A 18 24.35 -9.67 -9.36
C CYS A 18 23.71 -8.32 -9.66
N GLU A 19 24.26 -7.55 -10.60
CA GLU A 19 23.74 -6.24 -11.00
C GLU A 19 22.38 -6.37 -11.71
N ALA A 20 22.24 -7.34 -12.61
CA ALA A 20 20.95 -7.62 -13.24
C ALA A 20 19.88 -7.99 -12.21
N ARG A 21 20.23 -8.80 -11.21
CA ARG A 21 19.32 -9.16 -10.11
C ARG A 21 18.96 -7.97 -9.23
N GLU A 22 19.90 -7.08 -8.95
CA GLU A 22 19.63 -5.83 -8.21
C GLU A 22 18.56 -5.01 -8.93
N VAL A 23 18.71 -4.79 -10.23
CA VAL A 23 17.74 -4.04 -11.04
C VAL A 23 16.36 -4.69 -11.00
N VAL A 24 16.27 -6.01 -11.24
CA VAL A 24 14.99 -6.74 -11.22
C VAL A 24 14.31 -6.65 -9.85
N LEU A 25 15.07 -6.74 -8.76
CA LEU A 25 14.51 -6.63 -7.40
C LEU A 25 13.97 -5.24 -7.11
N LEU A 26 14.65 -4.19 -7.58
CA LEU A 26 14.19 -2.81 -7.44
C LEU A 26 12.91 -2.55 -8.24
N GLU A 27 12.85 -3.04 -9.47
CA GLU A 27 11.65 -2.95 -10.32
C GLU A 27 10.47 -3.71 -9.71
N HIS A 28 10.69 -4.93 -9.22
CA HIS A 28 9.66 -5.73 -8.56
C HIS A 28 9.15 -5.07 -7.28
N TYR A 29 10.06 -4.45 -6.50
CA TYR A 29 9.69 -3.69 -5.31
C TYR A 29 8.81 -2.50 -5.68
N ALA A 30 9.23 -1.65 -6.62
CA ALA A 30 8.45 -0.50 -7.06
C ALA A 30 7.09 -0.93 -7.64
N GLY A 31 7.04 -2.00 -8.42
CA GLY A 31 5.80 -2.54 -8.98
C GLY A 31 4.84 -3.10 -7.93
N THR A 32 5.35 -3.75 -6.88
CA THR A 32 4.52 -4.21 -5.75
C THR A 32 3.86 -3.02 -5.06
N VAL A 33 4.64 -1.96 -4.79
CA VAL A 33 4.12 -0.74 -4.14
C VAL A 33 3.12 0.00 -5.04
N ASP A 34 3.31 0.03 -6.36
CA ASP A 34 2.32 0.60 -7.29
C ASP A 34 0.96 -0.09 -7.15
N ILE A 35 0.93 -1.43 -7.15
CA ILE A 35 -0.30 -2.20 -7.00
C ILE A 35 -0.94 -1.95 -5.63
N GLU A 36 -0.14 -1.95 -4.54
CA GLU A 36 -0.63 -1.65 -3.18
C GLU A 36 -1.26 -0.26 -3.10
N CYS A 37 -0.62 0.76 -3.68
CA CYS A 37 -1.10 2.14 -3.70
C CYS A 37 -2.40 2.27 -4.50
N ARG A 38 -2.47 1.67 -5.70
CA ARG A 38 -3.69 1.65 -6.52
C ARG A 38 -4.85 0.98 -5.82
N ALA A 39 -4.61 -0.17 -5.19
CA ALA A 39 -5.62 -0.86 -4.41
C ALA A 39 -6.12 0.01 -3.24
N MET A 40 -5.22 0.74 -2.56
CA MET A 40 -5.60 1.67 -1.50
C MET A 40 -6.47 2.83 -2.01
N VAL A 41 -6.06 3.50 -3.09
CA VAL A 41 -6.86 4.58 -3.72
C VAL A 41 -8.24 4.06 -4.12
N ASP A 42 -8.29 2.85 -4.66
CA ASP A 42 -9.53 2.21 -5.08
C ASP A 42 -10.47 1.94 -3.89
N MET A 43 -9.94 1.37 -2.81
CA MET A 43 -10.68 1.16 -1.58
C MET A 43 -11.20 2.48 -0.99
N ILE A 44 -10.38 3.54 -0.97
CA ILE A 44 -10.79 4.85 -0.46
C ILE A 44 -11.96 5.41 -1.28
N ARG A 45 -11.87 5.37 -2.61
CA ARG A 45 -12.88 5.94 -3.51
C ARG A 45 -14.17 5.14 -3.59
N ARG A 46 -14.09 3.81 -3.61
CA ARG A 46 -15.26 2.94 -3.82
C ARG A 46 -15.95 2.52 -2.53
N HIS A 47 -15.24 2.52 -1.40
CA HIS A 47 -15.76 2.02 -0.13
C HIS A 47 -15.78 3.09 0.96
N VAL A 48 -14.62 3.69 1.28
CA VAL A 48 -14.50 4.60 2.43
C VAL A 48 -15.29 5.90 2.22
N ILE A 49 -15.09 6.59 1.09
CA ILE A 49 -15.78 7.85 0.77
C ILE A 49 -17.30 7.66 0.71
N PRO A 50 -17.86 6.64 0.01
CA PRO A 50 -19.29 6.38 0.02
C PRO A 50 -19.84 6.09 1.43
N SER A 51 -19.16 5.28 2.24
CA SER A 51 -19.57 5.01 3.62
C SER A 51 -19.60 6.30 4.47
N ALA A 52 -18.58 7.16 4.35
CA ALA A 52 -18.54 8.46 5.03
C ALA A 52 -19.67 9.40 4.57
N LYS A 53 -19.94 9.46 3.26
CA LYS A 53 -21.05 10.25 2.69
C LYS A 53 -22.41 9.76 3.17
N SER A 54 -22.63 8.44 3.19
CA SER A 54 -23.88 7.84 3.68
C SER A 54 -24.12 8.09 5.18
N ALA A 55 -23.05 8.10 5.98
CA ALA A 55 -23.13 8.40 7.41
C ALA A 55 -23.18 9.90 7.73
N GLY A 56 -22.98 10.79 6.75
CA GLY A 56 -23.00 12.24 6.94
C GLY A 56 -21.77 12.79 7.70
N VAL A 57 -20.63 12.12 7.61
CA VAL A 57 -19.39 12.50 8.31
C VAL A 57 -18.61 13.55 7.52
N GLY A 58 -18.07 14.56 8.21
CA GLY A 58 -17.34 15.68 7.59
C GLY A 58 -15.95 15.36 7.02
N THR A 59 -15.47 14.12 7.13
CA THR A 59 -14.10 13.71 6.71
C THR A 59 -13.96 13.49 5.20
N VAL A 60 -15.05 13.61 4.43
CA VAL A 60 -15.06 13.36 2.98
C VAL A 60 -14.02 14.18 2.22
N ALA A 61 -13.88 15.46 2.55
CA ALA A 61 -12.92 16.34 1.86
C ALA A 61 -11.46 15.92 2.12
N GLU A 62 -11.17 15.46 3.35
CA GLU A 62 -9.84 14.98 3.73
C GLU A 62 -9.51 13.67 3.00
N LEU A 63 -10.47 12.74 2.91
CA LEU A 63 -10.31 11.48 2.18
C LEU A 63 -10.10 11.69 0.67
N GLU A 64 -10.80 12.65 0.06
CA GLU A 64 -10.62 13.00 -1.35
C GLU A 64 -9.24 13.63 -1.59
N ALA A 65 -8.75 14.46 -0.67
CA ALA A 65 -7.41 15.04 -0.72
C ALA A 65 -6.31 13.97 -0.57
N GLU A 66 -6.45 13.03 0.36
CA GLU A 66 -5.49 11.94 0.56
C GLU A 66 -5.45 10.98 -0.64
N ALA A 67 -6.60 10.65 -1.24
CA ALA A 67 -6.63 9.85 -2.47
C ALA A 67 -5.89 10.56 -3.62
N ALA A 68 -6.08 11.87 -3.78
CA ALA A 68 -5.35 12.66 -4.79
C ALA A 68 -3.83 12.74 -4.48
N ARG A 69 -3.45 12.83 -3.20
CA ARG A 69 -2.06 12.82 -2.76
C ARG A 69 -1.36 11.50 -3.12
N LEU A 70 -2.02 10.36 -2.89
CA LEU A 70 -1.51 9.03 -3.26
C LEU A 70 -1.31 8.90 -4.77
N GLU A 71 -2.28 9.35 -5.58
CA GLU A 71 -2.16 9.33 -7.04
C GLU A 71 -1.02 10.20 -7.57
N LYS A 72 -0.83 11.37 -6.97
CA LYS A 72 0.28 12.26 -7.33
C LYS A 72 1.63 11.61 -6.98
N ALA A 73 1.78 11.09 -5.77
CA ALA A 73 3.01 10.42 -5.35
C ALA A 73 3.30 9.20 -6.23
N LEU A 74 2.27 8.49 -6.68
CA LEU A 74 2.43 7.38 -7.63
C LEU A 74 2.88 7.84 -9.02
N ALA A 75 2.40 8.99 -9.49
CA ALA A 75 2.87 9.59 -10.75
C ALA A 75 4.35 10.00 -10.68
N GLU A 76 4.81 10.45 -9.51
CA GLU A 76 6.24 10.76 -9.26
C GLU A 76 7.10 9.49 -9.34
N VAL A 77 6.65 8.36 -8.76
CA VAL A 77 7.34 7.06 -8.88
C VAL A 77 7.47 6.61 -10.33
N HIS A 78 6.41 6.77 -11.14
CA HIS A 78 6.46 6.41 -12.57
C HIS A 78 7.35 7.33 -13.41
N SER A 79 7.59 8.55 -12.95
CA SER A 79 8.38 9.56 -13.65
C SER A 79 9.87 9.50 -13.30
N ALA A 80 10.28 8.57 -12.43
CA ALA A 80 11.66 8.38 -12.01
C ALA A 80 12.55 7.95 -13.19
N ALA A 81 13.80 8.45 -13.21
CA ALA A 81 14.72 8.19 -14.31
C ALA A 81 15.48 6.85 -14.16
N SER A 82 15.53 6.29 -12.95
CA SER A 82 16.21 5.03 -12.64
C SER A 82 15.39 4.11 -11.75
N PRO A 83 15.58 2.78 -11.84
CA PRO A 83 14.94 1.82 -10.93
C PRO A 83 15.25 2.06 -9.45
N GLN A 84 16.47 2.52 -9.15
CA GLN A 84 16.91 2.88 -7.80
C GLN A 84 16.12 4.07 -7.26
N GLU A 85 15.95 5.12 -8.06
CA GLU A 85 15.17 6.30 -7.69
C GLU A 85 13.69 5.95 -7.52
N ALA A 86 13.12 5.17 -8.45
CA ALA A 86 11.75 4.68 -8.35
C ALA A 86 11.52 3.89 -7.05
N ALA A 87 12.46 3.01 -6.69
CA ALA A 87 12.39 2.24 -5.44
C ALA A 87 12.52 3.13 -4.18
N CYS A 88 13.37 4.17 -4.21
CA CYS A 88 13.47 5.13 -3.11
C CYS A 88 12.17 5.92 -2.92
N LEU A 89 11.57 6.41 -4.01
CA LEU A 89 10.28 7.10 -3.97
C LEU A 89 9.15 6.16 -3.52
N ALA A 90 9.14 4.92 -4.03
CA ALA A 90 8.18 3.89 -3.61
C ALA A 90 8.31 3.57 -2.11
N ARG A 91 9.52 3.55 -1.56
CA ARG A 91 9.75 3.38 -0.12
C ARG A 91 9.10 4.50 0.69
N THR A 92 9.31 5.75 0.29
CA THR A 92 8.70 6.92 0.95
C THR A 92 7.18 6.89 0.83
N LEU A 93 6.66 6.60 -0.38
CA LEU A 93 5.22 6.43 -0.62
C LEU A 93 4.60 5.41 0.34
N ARG A 94 5.23 4.23 0.49
CA ARG A 94 4.70 3.14 1.32
C ARG A 94 4.78 3.42 2.82
N LEU A 95 5.90 3.94 3.30
CA LEU A 95 6.14 4.10 4.74
C LEU A 95 5.57 5.39 5.30
N GLU A 96 5.44 6.43 4.49
CA GLU A 96 5.00 7.76 4.95
C GLU A 96 3.62 8.07 4.40
N THR A 97 3.48 8.25 3.08
CA THR A 97 2.22 8.72 2.49
C THR A 97 1.07 7.74 2.74
N MET A 98 1.27 6.45 2.52
CA MET A 98 0.24 5.44 2.75
C MET A 98 -0.10 5.28 4.25
N ASP A 99 0.87 5.42 5.16
CA ASP A 99 0.62 5.37 6.61
C ASP A 99 -0.25 6.54 7.08
N GLU A 100 0.05 7.75 6.59
CA GLU A 100 -0.77 8.94 6.89
C GLU A 100 -2.18 8.81 6.32
N SER A 101 -2.34 8.35 5.07
CA SER A 101 -3.67 8.15 4.49
C SER A 101 -4.47 7.07 5.25
N ARG A 102 -3.81 6.04 5.82
CA ARG A 102 -4.46 5.05 6.68
C ARG A 102 -5.01 5.66 7.96
N LYS A 103 -4.27 6.54 8.62
CA LYS A 103 -4.74 7.21 9.86
C LYS A 103 -6.06 7.95 9.63
N VAL A 104 -6.22 8.60 8.48
CA VAL A 104 -7.47 9.30 8.10
C VAL A 104 -8.61 8.30 7.85
N CYS A 105 -8.32 7.17 7.19
CA CYS A 105 -9.30 6.10 6.97
C CYS A 105 -9.76 5.46 8.29
N ASP A 106 -8.81 5.12 9.16
CA ASP A 106 -9.07 4.51 10.47
C ASP A 106 -9.84 5.46 11.38
N ALA A 107 -9.53 6.77 11.35
CA ALA A 107 -10.30 7.79 12.06
C ALA A 107 -11.74 7.90 11.52
N THR A 108 -11.93 7.76 10.21
CA THR A 108 -13.26 7.75 9.60
C THR A 108 -14.05 6.50 10.00
N GLU A 109 -13.41 5.33 10.08
CA GLU A 109 -14.04 4.08 10.53
C GLU A 109 -14.68 4.25 11.91
N LEU A 110 -14.01 4.96 12.83
CA LEU A 110 -14.52 5.21 14.18
C LEU A 110 -15.78 6.12 14.22
N LEU A 111 -15.96 6.96 13.21
CA LEU A 111 -17.10 7.89 13.13
C LEU A 111 -18.30 7.27 12.41
N VAL A 112 -18.05 6.33 11.49
CA VAL A 112 -19.10 5.68 10.70
C VAL A 112 -19.73 4.53 11.50
N PRO A 113 -21.07 4.46 11.62
CA PRO A 113 -21.72 3.33 12.25
C PRO A 113 -21.40 2.00 11.54
N PRO A 114 -21.21 0.87 12.27
CA PRO A 114 -20.80 -0.41 11.69
C PRO A 114 -21.72 -0.93 10.58
N ALA A 115 -23.02 -0.61 10.63
CA ALA A 115 -23.99 -1.02 9.62
C ALA A 115 -23.79 -0.36 8.24
N MET A 116 -23.08 0.79 8.19
CA MET A 116 -22.83 1.56 6.97
C MET A 116 -21.38 1.44 6.48
N TRP A 117 -20.51 0.78 7.25
CA TRP A 117 -19.13 0.51 6.88
C TRP A 117 -19.07 -0.72 5.99
N THR A 118 -18.59 -0.55 4.76
CA THR A 118 -18.63 -1.64 3.75
C THR A 118 -17.44 -2.60 3.84
N LEU A 119 -16.38 -2.22 4.56
CA LEU A 119 -15.18 -3.04 4.73
C LEU A 119 -15.30 -3.88 6.01
N ALA A 120 -14.76 -5.10 5.99
CA ALA A 120 -14.70 -5.92 7.19
C ALA A 120 -13.73 -5.30 8.20
N SER A 121 -14.21 -5.08 9.42
CA SER A 121 -13.38 -4.62 10.54
C SER A 121 -12.35 -5.68 10.93
N TYR A 122 -11.30 -5.28 11.65
CA TYR A 122 -10.31 -6.23 12.17
C TYR A 122 -10.91 -7.32 13.04
N LYS A 123 -11.93 -6.97 13.85
CA LYS A 123 -12.64 -7.95 14.68
C LYS A 123 -13.31 -9.01 13.82
N GLU A 124 -13.87 -8.59 12.70
CA GLU A 124 -14.55 -9.47 11.76
C GLU A 124 -13.57 -10.39 11.04
N LEU A 125 -12.47 -9.83 10.52
CA LEU A 125 -11.42 -10.60 9.85
C LEU A 125 -10.74 -11.63 10.77
N LEU A 126 -10.51 -11.28 12.04
CA LEU A 126 -9.78 -12.12 12.97
C LEU A 126 -10.65 -13.18 13.67
N PHE A 127 -11.95 -12.93 13.86
CA PHE A 127 -12.77 -13.75 14.76
C PHE A 127 -14.10 -14.28 14.19
N LEU A 128 -14.55 -13.86 13.01
CA LEU A 128 -15.81 -14.40 12.45
C LEU A 128 -15.72 -15.89 12.07
N ASP A 129 -14.55 -16.39 11.68
CA ASP A 129 -14.38 -17.82 11.35
C ASP A 129 -14.33 -18.72 12.60
N THR A 130 -13.91 -18.19 13.76
CA THR A 130 -13.87 -18.94 15.03
C THR A 130 -15.25 -19.30 15.59
N HIS A 131 -16.32 -18.64 15.14
CA HIS A 131 -17.68 -18.85 15.64
C HIS A 131 -18.67 -19.44 14.62
N ARG A 132 -18.23 -19.73 13.38
CA ARG A 132 -19.13 -20.21 12.31
C ARG A 132 -19.55 -21.68 12.46
N ASN A 133 -18.91 -22.46 13.34
CA ASN A 133 -19.18 -23.91 13.53
C ASN A 133 -19.82 -24.30 14.87
N ARG A 134 -20.56 -23.41 15.56
CA ARG A 134 -21.33 -23.79 16.78
C ARG A 134 -22.85 -23.71 16.64
N LEU A 135 -23.36 -23.68 15.41
CA LEU A 135 -24.78 -23.87 15.11
C LEU A 135 -24.95 -25.12 14.23
N CYS A 136 -24.70 -26.28 14.85
CA CYS A 136 -25.19 -27.60 14.48
C CYS A 136 -25.58 -28.30 15.78
#